data_AF-A0A1E9VU48-F1
#
_entry.id   AF-A0A1E9VU48-F1
#
_cell.length_a   1.000
_cell.length_b   1.000
_cell.length_c   1.000
_cell.angle_alpha   90.00
_cell.angle_beta   90.00
_cell.angle_gamma   90.00
#
_symmetry.space_group_name_H-M   'P 1'
#
loop_
_entity.id
_entity.type
_entity.pdbx_description
1 polymer ?
#
loop_
_entity_poly.entity_id
_entity_poly.type
_entity_poly.pdbx_seq_one_letter_code
_entity_poly.pdbx_strand_id
1 'polypeptide(L)' 'MPKNRHRRLLQLYGEINELGAILDAPKPKDIHPHEWILMKDQLYYMRQYYRVLKQRTDDTEN' A
#
# COMPACT_ATOMS: atom_id res chain seq x y z
N MET A 1 16.22 -16.23 5.44
CA MET A 1 16.13 -15.19 4.39
C MET A 1 16.90 -13.93 4.83
N PRO A 2 17.39 -13.04 3.94
CA PRO A 2 18.17 -11.90 4.40
C PRO A 2 17.25 -10.96 5.18
N LYS A 3 17.51 -10.79 6.49
CA LYS A 3 16.72 -10.01 7.46
C LYS A 3 16.31 -8.59 6.99
N ASN A 4 17.01 -8.05 5.99
CA ASN A 4 16.71 -6.75 5.38
C ASN A 4 15.52 -6.76 4.40
N ARG A 5 15.16 -7.91 3.81
CA ARG A 5 14.05 -7.99 2.83
C ARG A 5 12.70 -7.88 3.53
N HIS A 6 12.47 -8.67 4.58
CA HIS A 6 11.24 -8.61 5.37
C HIS A 6 11.01 -7.23 5.98
N ARG A 7 12.05 -6.64 6.59
CA ARG A 7 11.98 -5.27 7.14
C ARG A 7 11.62 -4.21 6.09
N ARG A 8 12.20 -4.29 4.88
CA ARG A 8 11.86 -3.37 3.77
C ARG A 8 10.42 -3.57 3.29
N LEU A 9 9.92 -4.80 3.24
CA LEU A 9 8.53 -5.08 2.88
C LEU A 9 7.54 -4.50 3.90
N LEU A 10 7.85 -4.59 5.20
CA LEU A 10 7.04 -3.97 6.25
C LEU A 10 7.02 -2.44 6.15
N GLN A 11 8.17 -1.81 5.85
CA GLN A 11 8.24 -0.35 5.63
C GLN A 11 7.37 0.09 4.45
N LEU A 12 7.50 -0.58 3.30
CA LEU A 12 6.69 -0.28 2.11
C LEU A 12 5.20 -0.48 2.39
N TYR A 13 4.83 -1.53 3.13
CA TYR A 13 3.44 -1.75 3.52
C TYR A 13 2.90 -0.61 4.41
N GLY A 14 3.72 -0.09 5.34
CA GLY A 14 3.39 1.07 6.15
C GLY A 14 3.14 2.33 5.31
N GLU A 15 4.07 2.67 4.41
CA GLU A 15 3.97 3.84 3.53
C GLU A 15 2.71 3.80 2.64
N ILE A 16 2.39 2.63 2.09
CA ILE A 16 1.18 2.43 1.25
C ILE A 16 -0.10 2.60 2.08
N ASN A 17 -0.09 2.16 3.34
CA ASN A 17 -1.24 2.34 4.23
C ASN A 17 -1.46 3.82 4.56
N GLU A 18 -0.40 4.57 4.86
CA GLU A 18 -0.46 6.01 5.10
C GLU A 18 -0.97 6.77 3.87
N LEU A 19 -0.43 6.47 2.68
CA LEU A 19 -0.90 7.06 1.43
C LEU A 19 -2.39 6.79 1.19
N GLY A 20 -2.84 5.56 1.44
CA GLY A 20 -4.25 5.26 1.23
C GLY A 20 -5.16 5.94 2.25
N ALA A 21 -4.68 6.21 3.48
CA ALA A 21 -5.45 6.99 4.45
C ALA A 21 -5.64 8.45 3.99
N ILE A 22 -4.63 9.02 3.30
CA ILE A 22 -4.76 10.34 2.66
C ILE A 22 -5.84 10.29 1.56
N LEU A 23 -5.86 9.23 0.76
CA LEU A 23 -6.87 9.10 -0.30
C LEU A 23 -8.26 8.75 0.24
N ASP A 24 -8.37 8.11 1.40
CA ASP A 24 -9.66 7.84 2.05
C ASP A 24 -10.36 9.16 2.49
N ALA A 25 -9.62 10.26 2.58
CA ALA A 25 -10.17 11.60 2.81
C ALA A 25 -11.06 12.10 1.64
N PRO A 26 -11.86 13.15 1.87
CA PRO A 26 -12.59 13.81 0.78
C PRO A 26 -11.64 14.31 -0.31
N LYS A 27 -12.09 14.24 -1.57
CA LYS A 27 -11.31 14.69 -2.72
C LYS A 27 -10.96 16.19 -2.58
N PRO A 28 -9.69 16.58 -2.75
CA PRO A 28 -9.29 17.98 -2.86
C PRO A 28 -9.99 18.71 -4.01
N LYS A 29 -10.28 20.00 -3.87
CA LYS A 29 -11.04 20.78 -4.89
C LYS A 29 -10.24 20.98 -6.18
N ASP A 30 -8.92 21.01 -6.07
CA ASP A 30 -7.91 21.24 -7.09
C ASP A 30 -7.56 19.99 -7.93
N ILE A 31 -7.99 18.80 -7.51
CA ILE A 31 -7.74 17.55 -8.24
C ILE A 31 -8.94 17.16 -9.10
N HIS A 32 -8.72 16.73 -10.35
CA HIS A 32 -9.81 16.27 -11.20
C HIS A 32 -10.43 14.98 -10.65
N PRO A 33 -11.78 14.81 -10.65
CA PRO A 33 -12.43 13.63 -10.07
C PRO A 33 -11.90 12.29 -10.60
N HIS A 34 -11.63 12.22 -11.90
CA HIS A 34 -11.07 11.02 -12.53
C HIS A 34 -9.67 10.66 -12.00
N GLU A 35 -8.79 11.65 -11.84
CA GLU A 35 -7.42 11.43 -11.33
C GLU A 35 -7.46 10.96 -9.88
N TRP A 36 -8.39 11.49 -9.08
CA TRP A 36 -8.60 11.05 -7.70
C TRP A 36 -9.03 9.59 -7.60
N ILE A 37 -9.96 9.16 -8.46
CA ILE A 37 -10.42 7.77 -8.51
C ILE A 37 -9.29 6.85 -8.95
N LEU A 38 -8.51 7.22 -9.97
CA LEU A 38 -7.36 6.43 -10.41
C LEU A 38 -6.33 6.24 -9.31
N MET A 39 -6.01 7.29 -8.55
CA MET A 39 -5.08 7.19 -7.43
C MET A 39 -5.62 6.25 -6.34
N LYS A 40 -6.93 6.30 -6.05
CA LYS A 40 -7.59 5.38 -5.10
C LYS A 40 -7.50 3.93 -5.54
N ASP A 41 -7.82 3.66 -6.80
CA ASP A 41 -7.78 2.31 -7.35
C ASP A 41 -6.35 1.76 -7.33
N GLN A 42 -5.37 2.56 -7.72
CA GLN A 42 -3.97 2.16 -7.72
C GLN A 42 -3.48 1.81 -6.31
N LEU A 43 -3.80 2.62 -5.30
CA LEU A 43 -3.47 2.29 -3.91
C LEU A 43 -4.22 1.07 -3.39
N TYR A 44 -5.48 0.88 -3.77
CA TYR A 44 -6.22 -0.33 -3.44
C TYR A 44 -5.50 -1.58 -3.95
N TYR A 45 -5.11 -1.61 -5.23
CA TYR A 45 -4.37 -2.74 -5.80
C TYR A 45 -3.00 -2.95 -5.13
N MET A 46 -2.27 -1.86 -4.84
CA MET A 46 -1.01 -1.94 -4.10
C MET A 46 -1.21 -2.55 -2.71
N ARG A 47 -2.20 -2.10 -1.94
CA ARG A 47 -2.53 -2.67 -0.62
C ARG A 47 -2.80 -4.18 -0.70
N GLN A 48 -3.57 -4.63 -1.70
CA GLN A 48 -3.85 -6.06 -1.90
C GLN A 48 -2.59 -6.86 -2.25
N TYR A 49 -1.77 -6.36 -3.18
CA TYR A 49 -0.54 -7.02 -3.60
C TYR A 49 0.45 -7.17 -2.44
N TYR A 50 0.71 -6.09 -1.69
CA TYR A 50 1.64 -6.12 -0.57
C TYR A 50 1.11 -6.94 0.61
N ARG A 51 -0.21 -7.02 0.82
CA ARG A 51 -0.79 -7.92 1.82
C ARG A 51 -0.44 -9.39 1.52
N VAL A 52 -0.58 -9.82 0.28
CA VAL A 52 -0.24 -11.19 -0.15
C VAL A 52 1.27 -11.44 -0.04
N LEU A 53 2.11 -10.48 -0.44
CA LEU A 53 3.56 -10.60 -0.30
C LEU A 53 4.01 -10.69 1.16
N LYS A 54 3.41 -9.89 2.05
CA LYS A 54 3.70 -9.95 3.49
C LYS A 54 3.35 -11.33 4.04
N GLN A 55 2.14 -11.82 3.77
CA GLN A 55 1.70 -13.14 4.24
C GLN A 55 2.65 -14.27 3.82
N ARG A 56 3.05 -14.29 2.54
CA ARG A 56 4.03 -15.29 2.05
C ARG A 56 5.41 -15.17 2.71
N THR A 57 5.82 -13.96 3.09
CA THR A 57 7.10 -13.73 3.77
C THR A 57 7.01 -14.20 5.22
N ASP A 58 5.90 -13.90 5.91
CA ASP A 58 5.65 -14.35 7.29
C ASP A 58 5.59 -15.90 7.35
N ASP A 59 4.94 -16.54 6.37
CA ASP A 59 4.84 -18.00 6.26
C ASP A 59 6.17 -18.69 5.96
N THR A 60 7.16 -17.98 5.41
CA THR A 60 8.50 -18.53 5.11
C THR A 60 9.54 -18.26 6.20
N GLU A 61 9.22 -17.44 7.21
CA GLU A 61 10.07 -17.18 8.37
C GLU A 61 9.68 -17.97 9.63
N ASN A 62 8.50 -18.62 9.64
CA ASN A 62 8.06 -19.60 10.65
C ASN A 62 8.42 -21.04 10.25
#